data_AF-A0AAX0YTW5-F1
#
_entry.id   AF-A0AAX0YTW5-F1
#
_cell.length_a   1.000
_cell.length_b   1.000
_cell.length_c   1.000
_cell.angle_alpha   90.00
_cell.angle_beta   90.00
_cell.angle_gamma   90.00
#
_symmetry.space_group_name_H-M   'P 1'
#
loop_
_entity.id
_entity.type
_entity.pdbx_description
1 polymer ?
#
loop_
_entity_poly.entity_id
_entity_poly.type
_entity_poly.pdbx_seq_one_letter_code
_entity_poly.pdbx_strand_id
1 'polypeptide(L)'
;MNTKTNDTRQHILNIGYQLVVAKGFTNVGLSELLKTAAVPKGSFYHYFKSKEQFGEALIEDYFEYYLEHVAAILIQGTGSGFERLTDYFSRWLEIDDGTCNANKCVVVKLSAEVSDLSEPMREALRNGAYSIVNLIALCIEDGIKDGSITVKDSQLAAQTLYQLWLGASLFYKLSQDLNVLQQALATTKTQLRPDF
;
A
#
# COMPACT_ATOMS: atom_id res chain seq x y z
N MET A 1 -13.89 0.55 26.30
CA MET A 1 -12.89 -0.46 25.90
C MET A 1 -11.59 -0.15 26.61
N ASN A 2 -10.91 -1.13 27.19
CA ASN A 2 -9.74 -0.92 28.04
C ASN A 2 -8.51 -0.66 27.15
N THR A 3 -7.73 0.39 27.42
CA THR A 3 -6.64 0.87 26.54
C THR A 3 -5.57 -0.20 26.29
N LYS A 4 -5.23 -0.99 27.33
CA LYS A 4 -4.27 -2.12 27.25
C LYS A 4 -4.66 -3.23 26.27
N THR A 5 -5.96 -3.50 26.12
CA THR A 5 -6.48 -4.50 25.16
C THR A 5 -6.31 -4.04 23.72
N ASN A 6 -6.44 -2.73 23.45
CA ASN A 6 -6.22 -2.20 22.11
C ASN A 6 -4.73 -2.24 21.73
N ASP A 7 -3.86 -1.90 22.67
CA ASP A 7 -2.40 -1.92 22.47
C ASP A 7 -1.87 -3.31 22.09
N THR A 8 -2.42 -4.38 22.68
CA THR A 8 -1.98 -5.75 22.37
C THR A 8 -2.47 -6.21 20.99
N ARG A 9 -3.71 -5.86 20.62
CA ARG A 9 -4.23 -6.16 19.28
C ARG A 9 -3.38 -5.47 18.22
N GLN A 10 -3.12 -4.17 18.39
CA GLN A 10 -2.29 -3.40 17.47
C GLN A 10 -0.86 -3.94 17.39
N HIS A 11 -0.27 -4.31 18.53
CA HIS A 11 1.06 -4.91 18.56
C HIS A 11 1.14 -6.20 17.72
N ILE A 12 0.14 -7.08 17.81
CA ILE A 12 0.06 -8.29 16.98
C ILE A 12 -0.03 -7.93 15.48
N LEU A 13 -0.82 -6.90 15.12
CA LEU A 13 -0.94 -6.44 13.73
C LEU A 13 0.37 -5.86 13.20
N ASN A 14 1.05 -5.03 13.99
CA ASN A 14 2.33 -4.41 13.61
C ASN A 14 3.43 -5.46 13.36
N ILE A 15 3.58 -6.42 14.29
CA ILE A 15 4.54 -7.54 14.12
C ILE A 15 4.12 -8.43 12.95
N GLY A 16 2.81 -8.65 12.81
CA GLY A 16 2.20 -9.33 11.69
C GLY A 16 2.62 -8.75 10.35
N TYR A 17 2.41 -7.45 10.18
CA TYR A 17 2.74 -6.70 8.97
C TYR A 17 4.23 -6.87 8.61
N GLN A 18 5.14 -6.70 9.57
CA GLN A 18 6.58 -6.87 9.33
C GLN A 18 6.91 -8.27 8.82
N LEU A 19 6.35 -9.31 9.44
CA LEU A 19 6.56 -10.69 9.02
C LEU A 19 5.96 -10.98 7.65
N VAL A 20 4.77 -10.46 7.38
CA VAL A 20 4.03 -10.66 6.12
C VAL A 20 4.72 -9.96 4.96
N VAL A 21 5.17 -8.71 5.12
CA VAL A 21 5.95 -7.99 4.10
C VAL A 21 7.25 -8.71 3.79
N ALA A 22 7.91 -9.30 4.80
CA ALA A 22 9.13 -10.08 4.60
C ALA A 22 8.85 -11.43 3.90
N LYS A 23 7.91 -12.23 4.40
CA LYS A 23 7.80 -13.67 4.07
C LYS A 23 6.58 -14.06 3.23
N GLY A 24 5.58 -13.18 3.10
CA GLY A 24 4.26 -13.52 2.58
C GLY A 24 3.35 -14.10 3.67
N PHE A 25 2.05 -14.07 3.46
CA PHE A 25 1.06 -14.43 4.48
C PHE A 25 1.03 -15.94 4.78
N THR A 26 1.10 -16.78 3.75
CA THR A 26 1.04 -18.24 3.84
C THR A 26 2.23 -18.78 4.61
N ASN A 27 3.43 -18.21 4.37
CA ASN A 27 4.67 -18.64 5.00
C ASN A 27 4.80 -18.24 6.47
N VAL A 28 4.06 -17.24 6.94
CA VAL A 28 4.10 -16.82 8.35
C VAL A 28 3.21 -17.74 9.19
N GLY A 29 3.83 -18.61 9.98
CA GLY A 29 3.11 -19.50 10.90
C GLY A 29 2.57 -18.76 12.14
N LEU A 30 1.43 -19.20 12.68
CA LEU A 30 0.90 -18.62 13.92
C LEU A 30 1.89 -18.73 15.08
N SER A 31 2.58 -19.86 15.23
CA SER A 31 3.60 -20.04 16.27
C SER A 31 4.76 -19.05 16.15
N GLU A 32 5.18 -18.73 14.92
CA GLU A 32 6.22 -17.74 14.67
C GLU A 32 5.75 -16.34 15.04
N LEU A 33 4.57 -15.93 14.55
CA LEU A 33 3.95 -14.64 14.87
C LEU A 33 3.89 -14.41 16.38
N LEU A 34 3.38 -15.39 17.12
CA LEU A 34 3.20 -15.28 18.57
C LEU A 34 4.52 -15.23 19.32
N LYS A 35 5.52 -16.00 18.88
CA LYS A 35 6.86 -15.97 19.45
C LYS A 35 7.51 -14.61 19.23
N THR A 36 7.45 -14.08 18.01
CA THR A 36 8.03 -12.77 17.65
C THR A 36 7.32 -11.63 18.37
N ALA A 37 5.98 -11.70 18.49
CA ALA A 37 5.20 -10.69 19.22
C ALA A 37 5.32 -10.82 20.74
N ALA A 38 5.91 -11.90 21.26
CA ALA A 38 5.92 -12.25 22.68
C ALA A 38 4.50 -12.29 23.31
N VAL A 39 3.53 -12.82 22.55
CA VAL A 39 2.11 -12.90 22.95
C VAL A 39 1.68 -14.36 23.12
N PRO A 40 1.01 -14.73 24.24
CA PRO A 40 0.48 -16.08 24.42
C PRO A 40 -0.59 -16.44 23.37
N LYS A 41 -0.65 -17.71 22.98
CA LYS A 41 -1.66 -18.22 22.03
C LYS A 41 -3.09 -17.90 22.45
N GLY A 42 -3.41 -17.99 23.74
CA GLY A 42 -4.74 -17.64 24.26
C GLY A 42 -5.12 -16.17 24.01
N SER A 43 -4.16 -15.25 24.13
CA SER A 43 -4.38 -13.83 23.86
C SER A 43 -4.64 -13.56 22.37
N PHE A 44 -4.01 -14.31 21.46
CA PHE A 44 -4.32 -14.18 20.04
C PHE A 44 -5.77 -14.54 19.73
N TYR A 45 -6.26 -15.68 20.22
CA TYR A 45 -7.65 -16.10 19.99
C TYR A 45 -8.69 -15.23 20.69
N HIS A 46 -8.28 -14.40 21.65
CA HIS A 46 -9.13 -13.36 22.20
C HIS A 46 -9.42 -12.25 21.17
N TYR A 47 -8.47 -11.91 20.30
CA TYR A 47 -8.61 -10.83 19.31
C TYR A 47 -8.97 -11.35 17.91
N PHE A 48 -8.44 -12.50 17.50
CA PHE A 48 -8.59 -13.06 16.17
C PHE A 48 -9.02 -14.52 16.26
N LYS A 49 -10.21 -14.83 15.73
CA LYS A 49 -10.80 -16.18 15.75
C LYS A 49 -10.01 -17.17 14.90
N SER A 50 -9.32 -16.70 13.87
CA SER A 50 -8.51 -17.51 12.97
C SER A 50 -7.32 -16.72 12.42
N LYS A 51 -6.36 -17.43 11.80
CA LYS A 51 -5.26 -16.78 11.06
C LYS A 51 -5.80 -15.95 9.87
N GLU A 52 -6.85 -16.43 9.21
CA GLU A 52 -7.53 -15.71 8.13
C GLU A 52 -8.12 -14.38 8.61
N GLN A 53 -8.87 -14.39 9.73
CA GLN A 53 -9.44 -13.16 10.29
C GLN A 53 -8.33 -12.18 10.74
N PHE A 54 -7.21 -12.70 11.23
CA PHE A 54 -6.03 -11.88 11.48
C PHE A 54 -5.46 -11.27 10.19
N GLY A 55 -5.41 -12.04 9.10
CA GLY A 55 -4.96 -11.56 7.79
C GLY A 55 -5.84 -10.46 7.22
N GLU A 56 -7.16 -10.62 7.30
CA GLU A 56 -8.14 -9.60 6.94
C GLU A 56 -7.93 -8.32 7.77
N ALA A 57 -7.91 -8.44 9.10
CA ALA A 57 -7.71 -7.32 10.00
C ALA A 57 -6.36 -6.60 9.78
N LEU A 58 -5.30 -7.33 9.41
CA LEU A 58 -3.99 -6.75 9.07
C LEU A 58 -4.05 -5.93 7.79
N ILE A 59 -4.78 -6.40 6.78
CA ILE A 59 -4.95 -5.67 5.52
C ILE A 59 -5.76 -4.40 5.77
N GLU A 60 -6.85 -4.48 6.53
CA GLU A 60 -7.67 -3.32 6.90
C GLU A 60 -6.87 -2.28 7.66
N ASP A 61 -6.13 -2.70 8.70
CA ASP A 61 -5.26 -1.84 9.51
C ASP A 61 -4.18 -1.16 8.66
N TYR A 62 -3.53 -1.91 7.76
CA TYR A 62 -2.57 -1.34 6.81
C TYR A 62 -3.19 -0.20 5.98
N PHE A 63 -4.40 -0.41 5.42
CA PHE A 63 -5.03 0.62 4.60
C PHE A 63 -5.53 1.80 5.39
N GLU A 64 -5.98 1.62 6.64
CA GLU A 64 -6.36 2.72 7.53
C GLU A 64 -5.21 3.72 7.66
N TYR A 65 -4.02 3.25 8.02
CA TYR A 65 -2.84 4.11 8.08
C TYR A 65 -2.39 4.60 6.71
N TYR A 66 -2.31 3.72 5.71
CA TYR A 66 -1.75 4.09 4.41
C TYR A 66 -2.59 5.15 3.68
N LEU A 67 -3.93 5.07 3.77
CA LEU A 67 -4.82 6.05 3.15
C LEU A 67 -4.71 7.43 3.80
N GLU A 68 -4.51 7.51 5.11
CA GLU A 68 -4.25 8.80 5.80
C GLU A 68 -2.96 9.44 5.27
N HIS A 69 -1.88 8.66 5.12
CA HIS A 69 -0.61 9.15 4.58
C HIS A 69 -0.75 9.59 3.12
N VAL A 70 -1.45 8.81 2.28
CA VAL A 70 -1.69 9.16 0.88
C VAL A 70 -2.52 10.44 0.78
N ALA A 71 -3.57 10.59 1.60
CA ALA A 71 -4.41 11.78 1.61
C ALA A 71 -3.64 13.02 2.09
N ALA A 72 -2.74 12.88 3.07
CA ALA A 72 -1.88 13.95 3.54
C ALA A 72 -0.99 14.52 2.41
N ILE A 73 -0.54 13.67 1.49
CA ILE A 73 0.28 14.07 0.33
C ILE A 73 -0.62 14.61 -0.80
N LEU A 74 -1.59 13.81 -1.25
CA LEU A 74 -2.32 14.05 -2.49
C LEU A 74 -3.41 15.12 -2.36
N ILE A 75 -4.03 15.23 -1.18
CA ILE A 75 -5.20 16.10 -0.96
C ILE A 75 -4.81 17.32 -0.11
N GLN A 76 -4.09 17.07 0.99
CA GLN A 76 -3.73 18.11 1.96
C GLN A 76 -2.36 18.74 1.67
N GLY A 77 -1.59 18.15 0.75
CA GLY A 77 -0.28 18.65 0.38
C GLY A 77 -0.34 20.04 -0.27
N THR A 78 0.78 20.74 -0.21
CA THR A 78 0.97 22.04 -0.86
C THR A 78 1.47 21.90 -2.29
N GLY A 79 1.22 22.90 -3.12
CA GLY A 79 1.63 22.91 -4.54
C GLY A 79 0.50 22.46 -5.47
N SER A 80 0.84 22.34 -6.75
CA SER A 80 -0.08 21.91 -7.81
C SER A 80 -0.41 20.42 -7.74
N GLY A 81 -1.51 20.01 -8.37
CA GLY A 81 -1.87 18.59 -8.47
C GLY A 81 -0.76 17.72 -9.07
N PHE A 82 -0.02 18.23 -10.07
CA PHE A 82 1.14 17.55 -10.65
C PHE A 82 2.28 17.34 -9.65
N GLU A 83 2.62 18.36 -8.86
CA GLU A 83 3.70 18.28 -7.87
C GLU A 83 3.36 17.28 -6.76
N ARG A 84 2.14 17.32 -6.23
CA ARG A 84 1.67 16.40 -5.18
C ARG A 84 1.65 14.95 -5.67
N LEU A 85 1.16 14.71 -6.89
CA LEU A 85 1.11 13.38 -7.46
C LEU A 85 2.51 12.83 -7.78
N THR A 86 3.41 13.69 -8.27
CA THR A 86 4.81 13.33 -8.49
C THR A 86 5.53 13.05 -7.17
N ASP A 87 5.27 13.82 -6.11
CA ASP A 87 5.83 13.59 -4.77
C ASP A 87 5.42 12.19 -4.26
N TYR A 88 4.12 11.90 -4.27
CA TYR A 88 3.57 10.60 -3.85
C TYR A 88 4.29 9.42 -4.52
N PHE A 89 4.44 9.46 -5.84
CA PHE A 89 5.11 8.41 -6.59
C PHE A 89 6.63 8.41 -6.41
N SER A 90 7.26 9.57 -6.22
CA SER A 90 8.70 9.66 -5.97
C SER A 90 9.09 8.97 -4.66
N ARG A 91 8.22 9.01 -3.65
CA ARG A 91 8.41 8.33 -2.35
C ARG A 91 8.45 6.80 -2.46
N TRP A 92 7.95 6.21 -3.55
CA TRP A 92 8.10 4.77 -3.78
C TRP A 92 9.55 4.39 -4.09
N LEU A 93 10.36 5.32 -4.61
CA LEU A 93 11.79 5.11 -4.87
C LEU A 93 12.65 5.25 -3.61
N GLU A 94 12.12 5.87 -2.56
CA GLU A 94 12.88 6.10 -1.32
C GLU A 94 13.26 4.77 -0.67
N ILE A 95 14.45 4.78 -0.07
CA ILE A 95 15.00 3.66 0.69
C ILE A 95 15.04 4.10 2.15
N ASP A 96 14.33 3.35 2.98
CA ASP A 96 14.22 3.59 4.41
C ASP A 96 14.55 2.29 5.16
N ASP A 97 15.45 2.39 6.13
CA ASP A 97 16.07 1.25 6.83
C ASP A 97 16.61 0.16 5.87
N GLY A 98 17.24 0.59 4.77
CA GLY A 98 17.80 -0.31 3.75
C GLY A 98 16.75 -1.03 2.90
N THR A 99 15.46 -0.72 3.07
CA THR A 99 14.37 -1.30 2.29
C THR A 99 13.70 -0.23 1.43
N CYS A 100 13.66 -0.44 0.12
CA CYS A 100 12.90 0.43 -0.78
C CYS A 100 11.41 0.37 -0.46
N ASN A 101 10.75 1.52 -0.43
CA ASN A 101 9.33 1.64 -0.09
C ASN A 101 8.42 0.85 -1.04
N ALA A 102 8.80 0.68 -2.31
CA ALA A 102 8.11 -0.20 -3.26
C ALA A 102 7.95 -1.65 -2.75
N ASN A 103 8.88 -2.14 -1.92
CA ASN A 103 8.82 -3.49 -1.32
C ASN A 103 7.90 -3.57 -0.09
N LYS A 104 7.47 -2.43 0.47
CA LYS A 104 6.59 -2.37 1.64
C LYS A 104 5.10 -2.46 1.26
N CYS A 105 4.76 -2.38 -0.03
CA CYS A 105 3.38 -2.39 -0.51
C CYS A 105 2.71 -3.76 -0.30
N VAL A 106 1.67 -3.81 0.55
CA VAL A 106 0.91 -5.03 0.84
C VAL A 106 0.15 -5.54 -0.39
N VAL A 107 -0.30 -4.65 -1.28
CA VAL A 107 -0.97 -5.03 -2.53
C VAL A 107 -0.02 -5.86 -3.41
N VAL A 108 1.21 -5.37 -3.66
CA VAL A 108 2.21 -6.11 -4.44
C VAL A 108 2.57 -7.44 -3.77
N LYS A 109 2.67 -7.45 -2.43
CA LYS A 109 3.10 -8.65 -1.69
C LYS A 109 2.03 -9.73 -1.65
N LEU A 110 0.77 -9.37 -1.47
CA LEU A 110 -0.29 -10.31 -1.11
C LEU A 110 -1.29 -10.60 -2.23
N SER A 111 -1.48 -9.71 -3.21
CA SER A 111 -2.55 -9.89 -4.20
C SER A 111 -2.51 -11.26 -4.88
N ALA A 112 -1.35 -11.72 -5.32
CA ALA A 112 -1.24 -13.03 -5.97
C ALA A 112 -1.30 -14.22 -4.99
N GLU A 113 -1.04 -14.00 -3.70
CA GLU A 113 -0.97 -15.05 -2.69
C GLU A 113 -2.35 -15.31 -2.05
N VAL A 114 -3.08 -14.24 -1.73
CA VAL A 114 -4.29 -14.35 -0.90
C VAL A 114 -5.58 -14.35 -1.71
N SER A 115 -5.55 -13.94 -2.98
CA SER A 115 -6.76 -13.87 -3.82
C SER A 115 -7.40 -15.23 -4.08
N ASP A 116 -6.60 -16.30 -4.16
CA ASP A 116 -7.10 -17.68 -4.31
C ASP A 116 -7.24 -18.41 -2.96
N LEU A 117 -6.86 -17.76 -1.85
CA LEU A 117 -6.83 -18.34 -0.51
C LEU A 117 -8.03 -17.93 0.34
N SER A 118 -8.41 -16.66 0.30
CA SER A 118 -9.41 -16.07 1.20
C SER A 118 -10.15 -14.92 0.53
N GLU A 119 -11.46 -15.11 0.32
CA GLU A 119 -12.34 -14.07 -0.22
C GLU A 119 -12.35 -12.79 0.66
N PRO A 120 -12.49 -12.87 2.00
CA PRO A 120 -12.41 -11.67 2.84
C PRO A 120 -11.11 -10.88 2.66
N MET A 121 -9.96 -11.56 2.61
CA MET A 121 -8.67 -10.89 2.39
C MET A 121 -8.55 -10.29 0.99
N ARG A 122 -9.05 -10.99 -0.03
CA ARG A 122 -9.11 -10.48 -1.41
C ARG A 122 -9.96 -9.21 -1.49
N GLU A 123 -11.12 -9.20 -0.84
CA GLU A 123 -12.02 -8.05 -0.80
C GLU A 123 -11.41 -6.87 -0.05
N ALA A 124 -10.78 -7.10 1.10
CA ALA A 124 -10.06 -6.07 1.85
C ALA A 124 -8.94 -5.44 1.00
N LEU A 125 -8.14 -6.25 0.30
CA LEU A 125 -7.11 -5.77 -0.64
C LEU A 125 -7.71 -4.94 -1.76
N ARG A 126 -8.77 -5.44 -2.39
CA ARG A 126 -9.45 -4.75 -3.48
C ARG A 126 -9.97 -3.40 -3.02
N ASN A 127 -10.71 -3.37 -1.92
CA ASN A 127 -11.33 -2.14 -1.43
C ASN A 127 -10.27 -1.09 -1.09
N GLY A 128 -9.21 -1.46 -0.38
CA GLY A 128 -8.10 -0.55 -0.06
C GLY A 128 -7.35 -0.05 -1.29
N ALA A 129 -7.06 -0.93 -2.26
CA ALA A 129 -6.42 -0.54 -3.52
C ALA A 129 -7.27 0.46 -4.32
N TYR A 130 -8.59 0.25 -4.39
CA TYR A 130 -9.50 1.17 -5.07
C TYR A 130 -9.62 2.51 -4.34
N SER A 131 -9.54 2.53 -3.00
CA SER A 131 -9.48 3.78 -2.24
C SER A 131 -8.23 4.60 -2.56
N ILE A 132 -7.06 3.96 -2.74
CA ILE A 132 -5.83 4.65 -3.19
C ILE A 132 -6.03 5.25 -4.58
N VAL A 133 -6.58 4.45 -5.51
CA VAL A 133 -6.89 4.92 -6.88
C VAL A 133 -7.80 6.14 -6.85
N ASN A 134 -8.83 6.16 -5.98
CA ASN A 134 -9.72 7.30 -5.86
C ASN A 134 -9.00 8.56 -5.35
N LEU A 135 -8.08 8.44 -4.38
CA LEU A 135 -7.27 9.58 -3.93
C LEU A 135 -6.36 10.12 -5.04
N ILE A 136 -5.78 9.23 -5.85
CA ILE A 136 -5.00 9.60 -7.04
C ILE A 136 -5.88 10.35 -8.05
N ALA A 137 -7.08 9.82 -8.34
CA ALA A 137 -8.01 10.45 -9.28
C ALA A 137 -8.43 11.86 -8.82
N LEU A 138 -8.72 12.05 -7.53
CA LEU A 138 -9.03 13.36 -6.96
C LEU A 138 -7.85 14.34 -7.12
N CYS A 139 -6.61 13.91 -6.89
CA CYS A 139 -5.44 14.74 -7.11
C CYS A 139 -5.25 15.09 -8.59
N ILE A 140 -5.54 14.15 -9.50
CA ILE A 140 -5.51 14.40 -10.95
C ILE A 140 -6.57 15.43 -11.33
N GLU A 141 -7.79 15.34 -10.78
CA GLU A 141 -8.85 16.33 -11.02
C GLU A 141 -8.45 17.73 -10.55
N ASP A 142 -7.82 17.84 -9.39
CA ASP A 142 -7.29 19.11 -8.91
C ASP A 142 -6.19 19.65 -9.83
N GLY A 143 -5.30 18.79 -10.32
CA GLY A 143 -4.29 19.18 -11.31
C GLY A 143 -4.86 19.57 -12.66
N ILE A 144 -6.01 19.02 -13.07
CA ILE A 144 -6.73 19.48 -14.27
C ILE A 144 -7.31 20.89 -14.03
N LYS A 145 -7.91 21.13 -12.85
CA LYS A 145 -8.50 22.43 -12.50
C LYS A 145 -7.46 23.54 -12.39
N ASP A 146 -6.29 23.24 -11.84
CA ASP A 146 -5.17 24.21 -11.73
C ASP A 146 -4.31 24.31 -13.01
N GLY A 147 -4.57 23.46 -14.01
CA GLY A 147 -3.88 23.42 -15.29
C GLY A 147 -2.51 22.73 -15.28
N SER A 148 -2.11 22.12 -14.16
CA SER A 148 -0.85 21.39 -14.02
C SER A 148 -0.88 19.97 -14.60
N ILE A 149 -2.05 19.37 -14.86
CA ILE A 149 -2.20 18.04 -15.46
C ILE A 149 -3.11 18.12 -16.69
N THR A 150 -2.70 17.45 -17.78
CA THR A 150 -3.45 17.39 -19.04
C THR A 150 -3.79 15.93 -19.36
N VAL A 151 -4.92 15.45 -18.85
CA VAL A 151 -5.48 14.14 -19.19
C VAL A 151 -6.99 14.24 -19.45
N LYS A 152 -7.55 13.28 -20.19
CA LYS A 152 -8.98 13.29 -20.56
C LYS A 152 -9.91 12.73 -19.48
N ASP A 153 -9.43 11.73 -18.73
CA ASP A 153 -10.20 10.98 -17.74
C ASP A 153 -9.31 10.75 -16.51
N SER A 154 -9.67 11.38 -15.40
CA SER A 154 -8.93 11.31 -14.13
C SER A 154 -8.89 9.90 -13.56
N GLN A 155 -10.02 9.19 -13.63
CA GLN A 155 -10.17 7.86 -13.06
C GLN A 155 -9.37 6.82 -13.86
N LEU A 156 -9.45 6.88 -15.19
CA LEU A 156 -8.68 6.00 -16.07
C LEU A 156 -7.18 6.26 -15.91
N ALA A 157 -6.77 7.52 -15.83
CA ALA A 157 -5.36 7.88 -15.59
C ALA A 157 -4.88 7.36 -14.24
N ALA A 158 -5.65 7.55 -13.17
CA ALA A 158 -5.32 7.05 -11.83
C ALA A 158 -5.16 5.52 -11.80
N GLN A 159 -6.11 4.78 -12.41
CA GLN A 159 -6.04 3.32 -12.51
C GLN A 159 -4.80 2.86 -13.28
N THR A 160 -4.52 3.49 -14.42
CA THR A 160 -3.38 3.14 -15.27
C THR A 160 -2.06 3.41 -14.55
N LEU A 161 -1.92 4.56 -13.89
CA LEU A 161 -0.73 4.88 -13.11
C LEU A 161 -0.55 3.90 -11.96
N TYR A 162 -1.60 3.61 -11.19
CA TYR A 162 -1.48 2.67 -10.08
C TYR A 162 -1.08 1.27 -10.56
N GLN A 163 -1.63 0.79 -11.68
CA GLN A 163 -1.23 -0.48 -12.30
C GLN A 163 0.24 -0.48 -12.77
N LEU A 164 0.68 0.61 -13.41
CA LEU A 164 2.08 0.81 -13.82
C LEU A 164 3.01 0.67 -12.61
N TRP A 165 2.70 1.35 -11.51
CA TRP A 165 3.51 1.33 -10.29
C TRP A 165 3.49 0.00 -9.56
N LEU A 166 2.36 -0.71 -9.51
CA LEU A 166 2.32 -2.08 -9.01
C LEU A 166 3.22 -3.01 -9.83
N GLY A 167 3.17 -2.89 -11.16
CA GLY A 167 4.05 -3.64 -12.06
C GLY A 167 5.52 -3.30 -11.88
N ALA A 168 5.85 -2.01 -11.79
CA ALA A 168 7.21 -1.54 -11.58
C ALA A 168 7.78 -2.02 -10.23
N SER A 169 6.99 -2.00 -9.15
CA SER A 169 7.38 -2.55 -7.85
C SER A 169 7.64 -4.06 -7.89
N LEU A 170 6.82 -4.80 -8.65
CA LEU A 170 7.04 -6.23 -8.85
C LEU A 170 8.32 -6.50 -9.63
N PHE A 171 8.56 -5.74 -10.71
CA PHE A 171 9.80 -5.84 -11.50
C PHE A 171 11.02 -5.41 -10.71
N TYR A 172 10.93 -4.37 -9.86
CA TYR A 172 12.01 -3.96 -8.97
C TYR A 172 12.39 -5.10 -8.03
N LYS A 173 11.40 -5.78 -7.44
CA LYS A 173 11.65 -6.95 -6.60
C LYS A 173 12.33 -8.09 -7.38
N LEU A 174 12.03 -8.24 -8.67
CA LEU A 174 12.65 -9.25 -9.54
C LEU A 174 14.09 -8.87 -9.93
N SER A 175 14.32 -7.63 -10.37
CA SER A 175 15.60 -7.18 -10.92
C SER A 175 16.57 -6.64 -9.87
N GLN A 176 16.06 -6.20 -8.72
CA GLN A 176 16.77 -5.43 -7.70
C GLN A 176 17.39 -4.13 -8.27
N ASP A 177 16.84 -3.62 -9.38
CA ASP A 177 17.34 -2.44 -10.08
C ASP A 177 16.34 -1.28 -9.96
N LEU A 178 16.76 -0.20 -9.31
CA LEU A 178 15.93 0.99 -9.08
C LEU A 178 15.53 1.69 -10.39
N ASN A 179 16.25 1.45 -11.49
CA ASN A 179 15.96 2.03 -12.81
C ASN A 179 14.53 1.72 -13.27
N VAL A 180 13.95 0.58 -12.91
CA VAL A 180 12.56 0.25 -13.29
C VAL A 180 11.53 1.19 -12.64
N LEU A 181 11.78 1.63 -11.39
CA LEU A 181 10.93 2.62 -10.71
C LEU A 181 11.18 4.03 -11.25
N GLN A 182 12.42 4.34 -11.63
CA GLN A 182 12.76 5.61 -12.29
C GLN A 182 12.06 5.73 -13.65
N GLN A 183 11.99 4.64 -14.41
CA GLN A 183 11.22 4.57 -15.66
C GLN A 183 9.72 4.77 -15.43
N ALA A 184 9.15 4.16 -14.38
CA ALA A 184 7.76 4.37 -13.99
C ALA A 184 7.47 5.83 -13.64
N LEU A 185 8.39 6.49 -12.92
CA LEU A 185 8.27 7.92 -12.59
C LEU A 185 8.39 8.81 -13.82
N ALA A 186 9.32 8.54 -14.74
CA ALA A 186 9.43 9.26 -16.00
C ALA A 186 8.14 9.12 -16.83
N THR A 187 7.63 7.90 -16.95
CA THR A 187 6.39 7.58 -17.68
C THR A 187 5.19 8.29 -17.05
N THR A 188 5.12 8.32 -15.71
CA THR A 188 4.09 9.05 -14.96
C THR A 188 4.08 10.53 -15.34
N LYS A 189 5.25 11.19 -15.36
CA LYS A 189 5.36 12.60 -15.72
C LYS A 189 4.89 12.87 -17.15
N THR A 190 5.35 12.07 -18.12
CA THR A 190 4.95 12.18 -19.53
C THR A 190 3.45 11.93 -19.73
N GLN A 191 2.86 10.96 -19.02
CA GLN A 191 1.44 10.66 -19.13
C GLN A 191 0.56 11.78 -18.57
N LEU A 192 1.01 12.45 -17.51
CA LEU A 192 0.30 13.57 -16.88
C LEU A 192 0.47 14.89 -17.64
N ARG A 193 1.62 15.09 -18.28
CA ARG A 193 1.90 16.24 -19.14
C ARG A 193 2.73 15.79 -20.35
N PRO A 194 2.10 15.58 -21.52
CA PRO A 194 2.80 15.18 -22.74
C PRO A 194 3.73 16.25 -23.31
N ASP A 195 3.59 17.50 -22.87
CA ASP A 195 4.30 18.67 -23.41
C ASP A 195 5.61 19.02 -22.66
N PHE A 196 6.12 18.12 -21.80
CA PHE A 196 7.43 18.24 -21.12
C PHE A 196 8.47 17.28 -21.69
#